data_AF-A0A960GMW4-F1
#
_entry.id   AF-A0A960GMW4-F1
#
_cell.length_a   1.000
_cell.length_b   1.000
_cell.length_c   1.000
_cell.angle_alpha   90.00
_cell.angle_beta   90.00
_cell.angle_gamma   90.00
#
_symmetry.space_group_name_H-M   'P 1'
#
loop_
_entity.id
_entity.type
_entity.pdbx_description
1 polymer ?
#
loop_
_entity_poly.entity_id
_entity_poly.type
_entity_poly.pdbx_seq_one_letter_code
_entity_poly.pdbx_strand_id
1 'polypeptide(L)' 'RRAVFGDNLYFQDDPHWRDLIPFHEYFDGDNSRGLGASHQTGWTATIALLLQFRGRLRFDGDAQGR' A
#
# COMPACT_ATOMS: atom_id res chain seq x y z
N ARG A 1 -13.28 -0.29 3.17
CA ARG A 1 -12.60 -1.35 3.93
C ARG A 1 -11.40 -1.84 3.12
N ARG A 2 -10.17 -1.73 3.64
CA ARG A 2 -8.91 -2.12 2.96
C ARG A 2 -8.47 -3.50 3.43
N ALA A 3 -8.01 -4.34 2.51
CA ALA A 3 -7.65 -5.72 2.83
C ALA A 3 -6.47 -5.83 3.82
N VAL A 4 -5.48 -4.92 3.72
CA VAL A 4 -4.30 -4.87 4.60
C VAL A 4 -4.64 -4.84 6.09
N PHE A 5 -5.76 -4.22 6.48
CA PHE A 5 -6.17 -4.10 7.88
C PHE A 5 -6.98 -5.30 8.38
N GLY A 6 -7.35 -6.24 7.52
CA GLY A 6 -8.15 -7.42 7.87
C GLY A 6 -9.41 -7.07 8.67
N ASP A 7 -9.55 -7.69 9.84
CA ASP A 7 -10.69 -7.53 10.75
C ASP A 7 -10.50 -6.45 11.83
N ASN A 8 -9.41 -5.68 11.75
CA ASN A 8 -9.18 -4.60 12.70
C ASN A 8 -10.04 -3.37 12.36
N LEU A 9 -11.25 -3.32 12.94
CA LEU A 9 -12.23 -2.25 12.69
C LEU A 9 -11.70 -0.84 13.03
N TYR A 10 -10.81 -0.72 14.02
CA TYR A 10 -10.20 0.57 14.36
C TYR A 10 -9.43 1.15 13.17
N PHE A 11 -8.59 0.34 12.51
CA PHE A 11 -7.87 0.79 11.31
C PHE A 11 -8.75 0.84 10.06
N GLN A 12 -9.90 0.18 10.04
CA GLN A 12 -10.82 0.24 8.90
C GLN A 12 -11.67 1.51 8.89
N ASP A 13 -12.13 1.93 10.08
CA ASP A 13 -13.21 2.89 10.22
C ASP A 13 -12.79 4.21 10.89
N ASP A 14 -11.70 4.22 11.68
CA ASP A 14 -11.27 5.46 12.34
C ASP A 14 -10.83 6.51 11.30
N PRO A 15 -11.42 7.72 11.31
CA PRO A 15 -11.11 8.78 10.35
C PRO A 15 -9.63 9.18 10.30
N HIS A 16 -8.89 9.01 11.40
CA HIS A 16 -7.48 9.38 11.49
C HIS A 16 -6.54 8.28 10.98
N TRP A 17 -7.00 7.02 10.94
CA TRP A 17 -6.14 5.88 10.66
C TRP A 17 -6.47 5.12 9.38
N ARG A 18 -7.72 5.19 8.89
CA ARG A 18 -8.20 4.43 7.72
C ARG A 18 -7.45 4.69 6.41
N ASP A 19 -6.78 5.84 6.33
CA ASP A 19 -6.02 6.26 5.15
C ASP A 19 -4.51 6.10 5.30
N LEU A 20 -4.03 5.72 6.50
CA LEU A 20 -2.63 5.41 6.75
C LEU A 20 -2.36 3.95 6.41
N ILE A 21 -1.77 3.69 5.24
CA ILE A 21 -1.48 2.33 4.79
C ILE A 21 -0.09 1.89 5.27
N PRO A 22 0.01 0.98 6.25
CA PRO A 22 1.28 0.41 6.67
C PRO A 22 1.83 -0.56 5.63
N PHE A 23 3.16 -0.65 5.58
CA PHE A 23 3.87 -1.69 4.84
C PHE A 23 4.20 -2.84 5.78
N HIS A 24 3.82 -4.04 5.36
CA HIS A 24 4.01 -5.27 6.12
C HIS A 24 5.04 -6.18 5.45
N GLU A 25 5.61 -7.08 6.24
CA GLU A 25 6.62 -8.04 5.79
C GLU A 25 6.05 -9.07 4.81
N TYR A 26 4.82 -9.54 5.02
CA TYR A 26 4.10 -10.42 4.10
C TYR A 26 2.59 -10.17 4.15
N PHE A 27 1.90 -10.58 3.09
CA PHE A 27 0.45 -10.52 2.96
C PHE A 27 -0.13 -11.93 2.87
N ASP A 28 -1.23 -12.16 3.58
CA ASP A 28 -2.00 -13.40 3.52
C ASP A 28 -2.59 -13.60 2.10
N GLY A 29 -2.37 -14.76 1.49
CA GLY A 29 -2.80 -15.03 0.11
C GLY A 29 -4.32 -15.13 -0.06
N ASP A 30 -5.06 -15.47 0.99
CA ASP A 30 -6.50 -15.70 0.92
C ASP A 30 -7.30 -14.42 1.17
N ASN A 31 -6.81 -13.56 2.06
CA ASN A 31 -7.53 -12.35 2.49
C ASN A 31 -6.72 -11.05 2.41
N SER A 32 -5.45 -11.13 1.98
CA SER A 32 -4.57 -9.97 1.78
C SER A 32 -4.33 -9.12 3.03
N ARG A 33 -4.49 -9.67 4.23
CA ARG A 33 -4.13 -8.98 5.48
C ARG A 33 -2.61 -8.86 5.63
N GLY A 34 -2.14 -7.73 6.14
CA GLY A 34 -0.73 -7.53 6.46
C GLY A 34 -0.31 -8.29 7.72
N LEU A 35 0.85 -8.94 7.67
CA LEU A 35 1.39 -9.76 8.77
C LEU A 35 2.90 -9.48 8.96
N GLY A 36 3.44 -9.89 10.11
CA GLY A 36 4.84 -9.65 10.48
C GLY A 36 5.11 -8.21 10.94
N ALA A 37 6.37 -7.78 10.85
CA ALA A 37 6.76 -6.43 11.28
C ALA A 37 6.01 -5.35 10.47
N SER A 38 5.37 -4.43 11.19
CA SER A 38 4.75 -3.24 10.58
C SER A 38 5.80 -2.16 10.36
N HIS A 39 5.68 -1.37 9.28
CA HIS A 39 6.64 -0.32 8.88
C HIS A 39 8.01 -0.83 8.40
N GLN A 40 8.10 -2.08 7.94
CA GLN A 40 9.31 -2.56 7.27
C GLN A 40 9.34 -2.03 5.81
N THR A 41 9.94 -0.86 5.61
CA THR A 41 10.25 -0.32 4.27
C THR A 41 11.52 -0.96 3.69
N GLY A 42 11.54 -2.30 3.64
CA GLY A 42 12.64 -3.12 3.12
C GLY A 42 12.34 -3.60 1.70
N TRP A 43 12.60 -4.89 1.42
CA TRP A 43 12.39 -5.52 0.12
C TRP A 43 10.95 -5.38 -0.44
N THR A 44 9.94 -5.16 0.40
CA THR A 44 8.55 -4.90 -0.04
C THR A 44 8.45 -3.64 -0.91
N ALA A 45 9.28 -2.62 -0.66
CA ALA A 45 9.33 -1.42 -1.52
C ALA A 45 9.85 -1.72 -2.93
N THR A 46 10.62 -2.81 -3.11
CA THR A 46 11.11 -3.25 -4.42
C THR A 46 9.97 -3.68 -5.36
N ILE A 47 8.79 -4.04 -4.82
CA ILE A 47 7.59 -4.30 -5.64
C ILE A 47 7.18 -3.04 -6.42
N ALA A 48 7.33 -1.84 -5.86
CA ALA A 48 7.05 -0.60 -6.58
C ALA A 48 7.97 -0.43 -7.81
N LEU A 49 9.25 -0.82 -7.68
CA LEU A 49 10.18 -0.84 -8.80
C LEU A 49 9.76 -1.88 -9.85
N LEU A 50 9.35 -3.08 -9.45
CA LEU A 50 8.86 -4.10 -10.40
C LEU A 50 7.60 -3.64 -11.16
N LEU A 51 6.68 -2.96 -10.48
CA LEU A 51 5.52 -2.35 -11.10
C LEU A 51 5.91 -1.24 -12.07
N GLN A 52 6.86 -0.37 -11.71
CA GLN A 52 7.40 0.68 -12.59
C GLN A 52 8.11 0.12 -13.84
N PHE A 53 8.83 -1.00 -13.70
CA PHE A 53 9.49 -1.67 -14.82
C PHE A 53 8.50 -2.33 -15.79
N ARG A 54 7.35 -2.83 -15.30
CA ARG A 54 6.36 -3.57 -16.11
C ARG A 54 5.24 -2.69 -16.64
N GLY A 55 4.87 -1.64 -15.92
CA GLY A 55 3.92 -0.63 -16.34
C GLY A 55 4.67 0.68 -16.53
N ARG A 56 4.78 1.15 -17.77
CA ARG A 56 5.14 2.55 -18.08
C ARG A 56 4.11 3.44 -17.37
N LEU A 57 4.40 3.83 -16.14
CA LEU A 57 3.59 4.79 -15.38
C LEU A 57 3.70 6.12 -16.15
N ARG A 58 2.66 6.41 -16.94
CA ARG A 58 2.45 7.75 -17.46
C ARG A 58 2.06 8.61 -16.28
N PHE A 59 3.02 9.34 -15.75
CA PHE A 59 2.72 10.62 -15.13
C PHE A 59 2.43 11.54 -16.31
N ASP A 60 1.16 11.65 -16.68
CA ASP A 60 0.73 12.77 -17.49
C ASP A 60 0.97 13.99 -16.61
N GLY A 61 2.12 14.64 -16.85
CA GLY A 61 2.51 15.86 -16.17
C GLY A 61 1.42 16.90 -16.40
N ASP A 62 0.96 17.49 -15.31
CA ASP A 62 0.04 18.60 -15.35
C ASP A 62 0.48 19.62 -16.40
N ALA A 63 -0.51 20.05 -17.18
CA ALA A 63 -0.39 21.04 -18.22
C ALA A 63 0.49 22.21 -17.78
N GLN A 64 1.61 22.38 -18.46
CA GLN A 64 2.34 23.63 -18.49
C GLN A 64 1.41 24.66 -19.16
N GLY A 65 0.79 25.48 -18.32
CA GLY A 65 -0.20 26.46 -18.73
C GLY A 65 -0.23 27.64 -17.76
N ARG A 66 0.90 28.33 -17.62
CA ARG A 66 1.02 29.79 -17.40
C ARG A 66 2.36 30.25 -17.93
#